data_AF-A0A8B2HRH7-F1
#
_entry.id   AF-A0A8B2HRH7-F1
#
_cell.length_a   1.000
_cell.length_b   1.000
_cell.length_c   1.000
_cell.angle_alpha   90.00
_cell.angle_beta   90.00
_cell.angle_gamma   90.00
#
_symmetry.space_group_name_H-M   'P 1'
#
loop_
_entity.id
_entity.type
_entity.pdbx_description
1 polymer ?
#
loop_
_entity_poly.entity_id
_entity_poly.type
_entity_poly.pdbx_seq_one_letter_code
_entity_poly.pdbx_strand_id
1 'polypeptide(L)'
;MIRNISNSRRGVSSVVGALLFTVLMIAAFSVLSLALDAQTDIVSTQRLVADVELKKQQERFSIVASSDTNDMLQINVNNRGQNPIEISSFWIINKTLSEQPSTRFSVPSDSSYIPGGHGSQILNSQTLHMVPGTYDVKVISTLGTIETYEMVVGTGASSGGLRAEMIADPPDVIIGQNVTVAMVVTNTGLELIKDVSPNALTVTPASAVVSSSPHFPSAVDLISGESVMFTWDYTLTGNSGEDITFSSWATGTFNSLPEDSNVVSDVSTMRLPTDGGDVPDPDILADELLARPQLFFVIPSSQGKSANAEALWGLNVVNPINADMQVSKLVITAFAPGANNNDKLFERGGGSCVFNPVSPIAGPDSNWSCPSENALMWQSDTPVTVPGNSTKSFLTKVEPGKPSGTASLESIIVQGSVFTNLGSFGKSGYQSAMSGTSSSIINIYLTNNTASPRNDNNIQSSRVGILPNSVQTFHAVLADMDLDSSTTLNSGAQLIINVPKGWTQVTVTDDSGFVGTPSVTTLGDTSNQIIGVTESPLGDATNDFGTISFTARAPNVSSDQLYVMYVLGQGTTSSNFSVGPLAEVVLQVDG
;
A
#
# COMPACT_ATOMS: atom_id res chain seq x y z
N MET A 1 -24.91 -101.07 -41.81
CA MET A 1 -23.60 -101.44 -41.23
C MET A 1 -22.71 -100.21 -41.36
N ILE A 2 -22.46 -99.48 -40.26
CA ILE A 2 -21.30 -98.60 -40.00
C ILE A 2 -21.60 -98.00 -38.62
N ARG A 3 -20.93 -98.51 -37.59
CA ARG A 3 -20.82 -97.90 -36.27
C ARG A 3 -19.45 -98.28 -35.73
N ASN A 4 -18.71 -97.29 -35.24
CA ASN A 4 -17.44 -97.36 -34.46
C ASN A 4 -16.20 -96.77 -35.13
N ILE A 5 -16.11 -95.44 -35.21
CA ILE A 5 -14.84 -94.71 -35.04
C ILE A 5 -15.12 -93.36 -34.35
N SER A 6 -15.29 -93.30 -33.03
CA SER A 6 -15.26 -92.00 -32.33
C SER A 6 -14.77 -91.99 -30.89
N ASN A 7 -14.37 -93.12 -30.28
CA ASN A 7 -14.04 -93.15 -28.86
C ASN A 7 -12.53 -93.17 -28.51
N SER A 8 -11.60 -93.50 -29.43
CA SER A 8 -10.16 -93.49 -29.10
C SER A 8 -9.46 -92.12 -29.27
N ARG A 9 -10.05 -91.17 -30.01
CA ARG A 9 -9.46 -89.83 -30.23
C ARG A 9 -9.72 -88.84 -29.09
N ARG A 10 -10.76 -89.07 -28.26
CA ARG A 10 -11.09 -88.21 -27.11
C ARG A 10 -10.09 -88.35 -25.96
N GLY A 11 -9.59 -89.56 -25.69
CA GLY A 11 -8.57 -89.80 -24.65
C GLY A 11 -7.22 -89.17 -24.98
N VAL A 12 -6.74 -89.33 -26.23
CA VAL A 12 -5.46 -88.74 -26.67
C VAL A 12 -5.55 -87.21 -26.71
N SER A 13 -6.68 -86.63 -27.16
CA SER A 13 -6.88 -85.17 -27.13
C SER A 13 -6.95 -84.61 -25.70
N SER A 14 -7.45 -85.39 -24.74
CA SER A 14 -7.45 -85.02 -23.31
C SER A 14 -6.05 -85.03 -22.72
N VAL A 15 -5.22 -86.04 -23.03
CA VAL A 15 -3.84 -86.13 -22.53
C VAL A 15 -2.96 -85.06 -23.16
N VAL A 16 -3.08 -84.81 -24.47
CA VAL A 16 -2.36 -83.74 -25.17
C VAL A 16 -2.81 -82.36 -24.68
N GLY A 17 -4.11 -82.16 -24.44
CA GLY A 17 -4.65 -80.94 -23.85
C GLY A 17 -4.14 -80.70 -22.42
N ALA A 18 -4.07 -81.76 -21.61
CA ALA A 18 -3.51 -81.67 -20.25
C ALA A 18 -2.02 -81.32 -20.27
N LEU A 19 -1.22 -81.96 -21.14
CA LEU A 19 0.20 -81.64 -21.31
C LEU A 19 0.41 -80.19 -21.74
N LEU A 20 -0.33 -79.74 -22.74
CA LEU A 20 -0.22 -78.37 -23.25
C LEU A 20 -0.65 -77.35 -22.18
N PHE A 21 -1.68 -77.68 -21.39
CA PHE A 21 -2.08 -76.87 -20.23
C PHE A 21 -0.99 -76.82 -19.16
N THR A 22 -0.33 -77.94 -18.83
CA THR A 22 0.76 -77.93 -17.83
C THR A 22 1.95 -77.09 -18.27
N VAL A 23 2.32 -77.11 -19.56
CA VAL A 23 3.41 -76.28 -20.09
C VAL A 23 3.03 -74.80 -20.05
N LEU A 24 1.80 -74.45 -20.44
CA LEU A 24 1.29 -73.08 -20.31
C LEU A 24 1.24 -72.63 -18.85
N MET A 25 0.88 -73.51 -17.93
CA MET A 25 0.84 -73.22 -16.51
C MET A 25 2.25 -72.96 -15.95
N ILE A 26 3.24 -73.77 -16.33
CA ILE A 26 4.65 -73.56 -15.95
C ILE A 26 5.15 -72.22 -16.49
N ALA A 27 4.87 -71.91 -17.77
CA ALA A 27 5.24 -70.62 -18.36
C ALA A 27 4.56 -69.44 -17.63
N ALA A 28 3.28 -69.56 -17.30
CA ALA A 28 2.56 -68.55 -16.53
C ALA A 28 3.13 -68.36 -15.11
N PHE A 29 3.49 -69.46 -14.43
CA PHE A 29 4.14 -69.41 -13.12
C PHE A 29 5.55 -68.80 -13.19
N SER A 30 6.33 -69.06 -14.25
CA SER A 30 7.63 -68.42 -14.45
C SER A 30 7.50 -66.91 -14.67
N VAL A 31 6.53 -66.47 -15.47
CA VAL A 31 6.24 -65.03 -15.66
C VAL A 31 5.79 -64.39 -14.36
N LEU A 32 4.94 -65.08 -13.59
CA LEU A 32 4.51 -64.60 -12.27
C LEU A 32 5.67 -64.50 -11.28
N SER A 33 6.59 -65.47 -11.27
CA SER A 33 7.80 -65.42 -10.43
C SER A 33 8.67 -64.23 -10.79
N LEU A 34 8.92 -63.99 -12.08
CA LEU A 34 9.69 -62.83 -12.53
C LEU A 34 9.01 -61.50 -12.14
N ALA A 35 7.68 -61.45 -12.20
CA ALA A 35 6.92 -60.28 -11.76
C ALA A 35 7.03 -60.05 -10.24
N LEU A 36 7.06 -61.12 -9.43
CA LEU A 36 7.26 -61.04 -7.97
C LEU A 36 8.69 -60.60 -7.61
N ASP A 37 9.70 -61.07 -8.35
CA ASP A 37 11.08 -60.62 -8.18
C ASP A 37 11.20 -59.12 -8.52
N ALA A 38 10.64 -58.69 -9.65
CA ALA A 38 10.60 -57.27 -10.02
C ALA A 38 9.87 -56.41 -8.98
N GLN A 39 8.80 -56.93 -8.37
CA GLN A 39 8.09 -56.24 -7.29
C GLN A 39 8.96 -56.11 -6.03
N THR A 40 9.75 -57.14 -5.70
CA THR A 40 10.67 -57.13 -4.56
C THR A 40 11.78 -56.10 -4.77
N ASP A 41 12.34 -56.02 -5.98
CA ASP A 41 13.34 -55.02 -6.34
C ASP A 41 12.80 -53.59 -6.24
N ILE A 42 11.56 -53.35 -6.72
CA ILE A 42 10.89 -52.05 -6.59
C ILE A 42 10.72 -51.66 -5.11
N VAL A 43 10.23 -52.57 -4.27
CA VAL A 43 10.04 -52.30 -2.83
C VAL A 43 11.38 -52.02 -2.14
N SER A 44 12.43 -52.76 -2.48
CA SER A 44 13.76 -52.54 -1.90
C SER A 44 14.35 -51.20 -2.33
N THR A 45 14.16 -50.80 -3.58
CA THR A 45 14.60 -49.51 -4.12
C THR A 45 13.83 -48.37 -3.47
N GLN A 46 12.51 -48.50 -3.33
CA GLN A 46 11.68 -47.52 -2.62
C GLN A 46 12.12 -47.33 -1.17
N ARG A 47 12.44 -48.43 -0.48
CA ARG A 47 12.98 -48.36 0.89
C ARG A 47 14.33 -47.64 0.93
N LEU A 48 15.26 -47.97 0.03
CA LEU A 48 16.56 -47.29 -0.03
C LEU A 48 16.42 -45.79 -0.32
N VAL A 49 15.56 -45.42 -1.27
CA VAL A 49 15.29 -44.00 -1.59
C VAL A 49 14.65 -43.29 -0.40
N ALA A 50 13.67 -43.91 0.25
CA ALA A 50 13.04 -43.34 1.45
C ALA A 50 14.04 -43.17 2.61
N ASP A 51 14.92 -44.15 2.83
CA ASP A 51 15.96 -44.07 3.87
C ASP A 51 16.98 -42.96 3.56
N VAL A 52 17.37 -42.77 2.29
CA VAL A 52 18.26 -41.67 1.88
C VAL A 52 17.58 -40.31 2.03
N GLU A 53 16.32 -40.18 1.62
CA GLU A 53 15.56 -38.93 1.80
C GLU A 53 15.38 -38.60 3.28
N LEU A 54 15.06 -39.57 4.13
CA LEU A 54 14.99 -39.37 5.58
C LEU A 54 16.33 -38.91 6.16
N LYS A 55 17.45 -39.49 5.72
CA LYS A 55 18.78 -39.07 6.16
C LYS A 55 19.13 -37.67 5.67
N LYS A 56 18.82 -37.31 4.41
CA LYS A 56 18.97 -35.94 3.88
C LYS A 56 18.17 -34.92 4.69
N GLN A 57 16.91 -35.23 5.02
CA GLN A 57 16.08 -34.35 5.86
C GLN A 57 16.65 -34.17 7.28
N GLN A 58 17.41 -35.15 7.77
CA GLN A 58 18.10 -35.08 9.06
C GLN A 58 19.48 -34.41 8.99
N GLU A 59 20.10 -34.31 7.80
CA GLU A 59 21.33 -33.54 7.60
C GLU A 59 21.01 -32.05 7.68
N ARG A 60 21.54 -31.40 8.72
CA ARG A 60 21.44 -29.96 8.89
C ARG A 60 22.83 -29.44 9.13
N PHE A 61 23.39 -28.73 8.18
CA PHE A 61 24.70 -28.10 8.34
C PHE A 61 24.69 -26.70 7.75
N SER A 62 25.63 -25.87 8.18
CA SER A 62 25.83 -24.54 7.63
C SER A 62 27.28 -24.38 7.24
N ILE A 63 27.52 -23.53 6.25
CA ILE A 63 28.86 -23.26 5.76
C ILE A 63 29.17 -21.78 5.88
N VAL A 64 30.43 -21.48 6.16
CA VAL A 64 31.00 -20.12 6.13
C VAL A 64 32.28 -20.20 5.33
N ALA A 65 32.44 -19.27 4.38
CA ALA A 65 33.65 -19.14 3.59
C ALA A 65 34.25 -17.75 3.79
N SER A 66 35.56 -17.68 3.97
CA SER A 66 36.31 -16.43 4.11
C SER A 66 37.65 -16.53 3.38
N SER A 67 38.21 -15.38 2.99
CA SER A 67 39.57 -15.29 2.47
C SER A 67 40.43 -14.52 3.46
N ASP A 68 41.65 -15.00 3.70
CA ASP A 68 42.64 -14.26 4.49
C ASP A 68 43.45 -13.27 3.66
N THR A 69 44.37 -12.55 4.32
CA THR A 69 45.29 -11.57 3.70
C THR A 69 46.35 -12.18 2.79
N ASN A 70 46.45 -13.51 2.72
CA ASN A 70 47.37 -14.26 1.85
C ASN A 70 46.64 -14.95 0.69
N ASP A 71 45.39 -14.54 0.39
CA ASP A 71 44.51 -15.11 -0.62
C ASP A 71 44.21 -16.61 -0.41
N MET A 72 44.22 -17.09 0.84
CA MET A 72 43.79 -18.46 1.16
C MET A 72 42.30 -18.49 1.48
N LEU A 73 41.58 -19.34 0.77
CA LEU A 73 40.17 -19.63 1.02
C LEU A 73 40.03 -20.60 2.20
N GLN A 74 39.35 -20.15 3.24
CA GLN A 74 38.96 -20.96 4.38
C GLN A 74 37.48 -21.29 4.27
N ILE A 75 37.13 -22.58 4.32
CA ILE A 75 35.75 -23.03 4.41
C ILE A 75 35.57 -23.80 5.70
N ASN A 76 34.68 -23.29 6.55
CA ASN A 76 34.26 -23.95 7.78
C ASN A 76 32.85 -24.49 7.60
N VAL A 77 32.68 -25.77 7.96
CA VAL A 77 31.40 -26.46 7.89
C VAL A 77 30.99 -26.82 9.31
N ASN A 78 29.83 -26.33 9.74
CA ASN A 78 29.28 -26.59 11.05
C ASN A 78 28.08 -27.54 10.96
N ASN A 79 28.20 -28.73 11.56
CA ASN A 79 27.12 -29.71 11.59
C ASN A 79 26.14 -29.37 12.72
N ARG A 80 24.95 -28.89 12.36
CA ARG A 80 23.85 -28.56 13.27
C ARG A 80 22.92 -29.73 13.56
N GLY A 81 23.12 -30.85 12.88
CA GLY A 81 22.39 -32.09 13.11
C GLY A 81 22.98 -32.91 14.25
N GLN A 82 22.20 -33.88 14.75
CA GLN A 82 22.68 -34.85 15.75
C GLN A 82 23.48 -36.00 15.09
N ASN A 83 23.31 -36.21 13.79
CA ASN A 83 24.00 -37.24 13.03
C ASN A 83 25.29 -36.67 12.40
N PRO A 84 26.38 -37.45 12.32
CA PRO A 84 27.58 -37.04 11.61
C PRO A 84 27.30 -36.85 10.11
N ILE A 85 27.98 -35.89 9.51
CA ILE A 85 27.92 -35.62 8.07
C ILE A 85 29.29 -35.86 7.44
N GLU A 86 29.28 -36.24 6.17
CA GLU A 86 30.48 -36.36 5.36
C GLU A 86 30.38 -35.48 4.12
N ILE A 87 31.38 -34.63 3.91
CA ILE A 87 31.43 -33.69 2.78
C ILE A 87 32.15 -34.32 1.59
N SER A 88 31.48 -34.35 0.44
CA SER A 88 31.99 -34.95 -0.80
C SER A 88 32.81 -33.96 -1.63
N SER A 89 32.30 -32.74 -1.81
CA SER A 89 32.97 -31.71 -2.61
C SER A 89 32.44 -30.32 -2.35
N PHE A 90 33.20 -29.32 -2.76
CA PHE A 90 32.74 -27.94 -2.85
C PHE A 90 32.98 -27.37 -4.24
N TRP A 91 32.22 -26.33 -4.57
CA TRP A 91 32.27 -25.60 -5.82
C TRP A 91 32.43 -24.11 -5.55
N ILE A 92 33.22 -23.44 -6.39
CA ILE A 92 33.34 -21.98 -6.39
C ILE A 92 32.80 -21.48 -7.72
N ILE A 93 31.88 -20.51 -7.65
CA ILE A 93 31.19 -19.95 -8.80
C ILE A 93 31.32 -18.43 -8.73
N ASN A 94 31.94 -17.81 -9.74
CA ASN A 94 32.00 -16.36 -9.84
C ASN A 94 30.64 -15.83 -10.35
N LYS A 95 30.02 -14.90 -9.61
CA LYS A 95 28.76 -14.25 -10.02
C LYS A 95 28.99 -12.99 -10.83
N THR A 96 30.12 -12.31 -10.60
CA THR A 96 30.45 -11.04 -11.27
C THR A 96 30.79 -11.24 -12.74
N LEU A 97 31.42 -12.37 -13.08
CA LEU A 97 31.75 -12.74 -14.45
C LEU A 97 30.97 -14.00 -14.84
N SER A 98 29.84 -13.82 -15.51
CA SER A 98 28.95 -14.91 -15.94
C SER A 98 29.59 -15.90 -16.94
N GLU A 99 30.74 -15.55 -17.52
CA GLU A 99 31.48 -16.38 -18.48
C GLU A 99 32.56 -17.27 -17.83
N GLN A 100 32.84 -17.12 -16.52
CA GLN A 100 33.81 -18.00 -15.85
C GLN A 100 33.21 -19.38 -15.53
N PRO A 101 33.92 -20.49 -15.84
CA PRO A 101 33.44 -21.83 -15.54
C PRO A 101 33.40 -22.08 -14.04
N SER A 102 32.35 -22.75 -13.56
CA SER A 102 32.29 -23.23 -12.18
C SER A 102 33.40 -24.26 -11.93
N THR A 103 34.10 -24.12 -10.82
CA THR A 103 35.24 -25.01 -10.49
C THR A 103 34.86 -25.92 -9.33
N ARG A 104 35.06 -27.24 -9.53
CA ARG A 104 34.81 -28.26 -8.49
C ARG A 104 36.11 -28.64 -7.81
N PHE A 105 36.08 -28.72 -6.49
CA PHE A 105 37.18 -29.18 -5.66
C PHE A 105 36.74 -30.35 -4.77
N SER A 106 37.62 -31.33 -4.60
CA SER A 106 37.43 -32.44 -3.69
C SER A 106 37.95 -32.10 -2.30
N VAL A 107 37.22 -32.49 -1.26
CA VAL A 107 37.67 -32.33 0.14
C VAL A 107 38.59 -33.50 0.52
N PRO A 108 39.73 -33.24 1.20
CA PRO A 108 40.56 -34.30 1.78
C PRO A 108 39.78 -35.22 2.74
N SER A 109 40.09 -36.52 2.73
CA SER A 109 39.35 -37.53 3.51
C SER A 109 39.52 -37.43 5.02
N ASP A 110 40.54 -36.70 5.48
CA ASP A 110 40.82 -36.44 6.89
C ASP A 110 39.99 -35.28 7.47
N SER A 111 39.52 -34.35 6.62
CA SER A 111 38.70 -33.20 7.01
C SER A 111 37.23 -33.30 6.57
N SER A 112 36.84 -34.34 5.81
CA SER A 112 35.50 -34.52 5.27
C SER A 112 34.45 -34.94 6.30
N TYR A 113 34.85 -35.56 7.42
CA TYR A 113 33.95 -36.11 8.45
C TYR A 113 33.72 -35.12 9.59
N ILE A 114 32.46 -34.79 9.87
CA ILE A 114 32.08 -33.79 10.87
C ILE A 114 31.05 -34.38 11.84
N PRO A 115 31.42 -34.61 13.11
CA PRO A 115 30.50 -35.09 14.15
C PRO A 115 29.32 -34.13 14.37
N GLY A 116 28.20 -34.65 14.86
CA GLY A 116 27.02 -33.84 15.18
C GLY A 116 27.33 -32.77 16.24
N GLY A 117 26.88 -31.54 16.02
CA GLY A 117 27.08 -30.40 16.93
C GLY A 117 28.47 -29.78 16.91
N HIS A 118 29.35 -30.19 16.00
CA HIS A 118 30.71 -29.67 15.87
C HIS A 118 30.95 -29.05 14.49
N GLY A 119 31.84 -28.07 14.44
CA GLY A 119 32.37 -27.51 13.19
C GLY A 119 33.75 -28.05 12.86
N SER A 120 34.04 -28.17 11.57
CA SER A 120 35.35 -28.55 11.06
C SER A 120 35.71 -27.69 9.87
N GLN A 121 36.97 -27.25 9.82
CA GLN A 121 37.54 -26.58 8.67
C GLN A 121 37.93 -27.62 7.62
N ILE A 122 37.24 -27.59 6.48
CA ILE A 122 37.40 -28.60 5.42
C ILE A 122 38.61 -28.32 4.51
N LEU A 123 39.17 -27.11 4.56
CA LEU A 123 40.34 -26.67 3.78
C LEU A 123 41.35 -25.93 4.65
N ASN A 124 42.62 -26.36 4.65
CA ASN A 124 43.68 -25.75 5.49
C ASN A 124 44.97 -25.39 4.73
N SER A 125 45.08 -25.64 3.41
CA SER A 125 46.37 -25.40 2.72
C SER A 125 46.31 -25.17 1.21
N GLN A 126 45.13 -24.96 0.62
CA GLN A 126 45.02 -24.73 -0.82
C GLN A 126 44.93 -23.24 -1.12
N THR A 127 46.00 -22.66 -1.66
CA THR A 127 46.01 -21.29 -2.18
C THR A 127 45.18 -21.24 -3.46
N LEU A 128 44.15 -20.39 -3.48
CA LEU A 128 43.30 -20.16 -4.65
C LEU A 128 43.32 -18.67 -4.93
N HIS A 129 43.98 -18.26 -5.99
CA HIS A 129 43.98 -16.86 -6.41
C HIS A 129 42.61 -16.50 -6.96
N MET A 130 41.80 -15.80 -6.15
CA MET A 130 40.48 -15.30 -6.53
C MET A 130 40.61 -13.86 -7.02
N VAL A 131 39.95 -13.53 -8.11
CA VAL A 131 39.86 -12.14 -8.60
C VAL A 131 38.87 -11.39 -7.71
N PRO A 132 39.05 -10.09 -7.41
CA PRO A 132 38.02 -9.32 -6.71
C PRO A 132 36.64 -9.42 -7.40
N GLY A 133 35.60 -9.74 -6.65
CA GLY A 133 34.24 -10.01 -7.13
C GLY A 133 33.39 -10.78 -6.12
N THR A 134 32.15 -11.08 -6.49
CA THR A 134 31.20 -11.86 -5.69
C THR A 134 31.19 -13.31 -6.14
N TYR A 135 31.29 -14.24 -5.19
CA TYR A 135 31.36 -15.68 -5.42
C TYR A 135 30.30 -16.43 -4.62
N ASP A 136 29.72 -17.46 -5.21
CA ASP A 136 28.95 -18.47 -4.48
C ASP A 136 29.86 -19.68 -4.20
N VAL A 137 30.02 -20.02 -2.93
CA VAL A 137 30.66 -21.24 -2.46
C VAL A 137 29.59 -22.28 -2.14
N LYS A 138 29.53 -23.37 -2.89
CA LYS A 138 28.57 -24.47 -2.67
C LYS A 138 29.26 -25.68 -2.10
N VAL A 139 28.78 -26.22 -0.98
CA VAL A 139 29.31 -27.43 -0.35
C VAL A 139 28.27 -28.55 -0.44
N ILE A 140 28.73 -29.75 -0.81
CA ILE A 140 27.87 -30.89 -1.12
C ILE A 140 28.24 -32.07 -0.22
N SER A 141 27.26 -32.62 0.50
CA SER A 141 27.42 -33.84 1.32
C SER A 141 27.46 -35.11 0.44
N THR A 142 27.93 -36.23 0.99
CA THR A 142 27.89 -37.54 0.30
C THR A 142 26.47 -38.03 0.05
N LEU A 143 25.49 -37.59 0.85
CA LEU A 143 24.07 -37.86 0.63
C LEU A 143 23.43 -36.91 -0.38
N GLY A 144 24.11 -35.85 -0.81
CA GLY A 144 23.66 -34.92 -1.86
C GLY A 144 22.91 -33.68 -1.35
N THR A 145 23.03 -33.36 -0.06
CA THR A 145 22.55 -32.10 0.53
C THR A 145 23.52 -30.97 0.13
N ILE A 146 22.99 -29.80 -0.23
CA ILE A 146 23.77 -28.67 -0.75
C ILE A 146 23.51 -27.43 0.09
N GLU A 147 24.57 -26.81 0.58
CA GLU A 147 24.54 -25.50 1.22
C GLU A 147 25.36 -24.51 0.39
N THR A 148 24.88 -23.27 0.27
CA THR A 148 25.53 -22.21 -0.51
C THR A 148 25.80 -21.00 0.37
N TYR A 149 26.99 -20.42 0.27
CA TYR A 149 27.39 -19.20 0.95
C TYR A 149 27.92 -18.19 -0.06
N GLU A 150 27.40 -16.97 -0.02
CA GLU A 150 27.86 -15.88 -0.85
C GLU A 150 29.05 -15.20 -0.16
N MET A 151 30.15 -15.06 -0.88
CA MET A 151 31.41 -14.51 -0.43
C MET A 151 31.83 -13.39 -1.38
N VAL A 152 32.05 -12.19 -0.85
CA VAL A 152 32.60 -11.06 -1.61
C VAL A 152 34.11 -11.00 -1.35
N VAL A 153 34.90 -10.89 -2.40
CA VAL A 153 36.37 -10.76 -2.36
C VAL A 153 36.75 -9.40 -2.94
N GLY A 154 37.52 -8.57 -2.21
CA GLY A 154 37.96 -7.25 -2.67
C GLY A 154 37.66 -6.12 -1.69
N THR A 155 37.91 -4.87 -2.10
CA THR A 155 37.58 -3.67 -1.31
C THR A 155 36.07 -3.56 -1.13
N GLY A 156 35.58 -3.80 0.09
CA GLY A 156 34.16 -3.88 0.40
C GLY A 156 33.65 -5.28 0.75
N ALA A 157 34.52 -6.29 0.89
CA ALA A 157 34.15 -7.59 1.45
C ALA A 157 33.69 -7.47 2.91
N SER A 158 32.58 -8.13 3.28
CA SER A 158 32.20 -8.31 4.69
C SER A 158 33.11 -9.36 5.32
N SER A 159 34.04 -8.94 6.16
CA SER A 159 34.77 -9.88 7.02
C SER A 159 34.03 -10.00 8.34
N GLY A 160 33.17 -11.02 8.43
CA GLY A 160 32.77 -11.53 9.74
C GLY A 160 31.33 -11.28 10.20
N GLY A 161 30.38 -11.58 9.32
CA GLY A 161 28.98 -11.74 9.74
C GLY A 161 28.20 -10.44 9.91
N LEU A 162 28.75 -9.27 9.57
CA LEU A 162 27.96 -8.04 9.42
C LEU A 162 27.76 -7.70 7.94
N ARG A 163 26.54 -7.34 7.58
CA ARG A 163 26.20 -6.77 6.27
C ARG A 163 25.56 -5.42 6.48
N ALA A 164 26.03 -4.42 5.74
CA ALA A 164 25.46 -3.09 5.75
C ALA A 164 24.88 -2.74 4.38
N GLU A 165 23.85 -1.88 4.40
CA GLU A 165 23.26 -1.20 3.26
C GLU A 165 23.06 0.27 3.62
N MET A 166 23.16 1.18 2.64
CA MET A 166 23.05 2.63 2.85
C MET A 166 22.07 3.22 1.85
N ILE A 167 21.28 4.18 2.32
CA ILE A 167 20.31 4.94 1.53
C ILE A 167 20.39 6.41 1.96
N ALA A 168 20.46 7.33 1.00
CA ALA A 168 20.30 8.76 1.19
C ALA A 168 18.90 9.21 0.73
N ASP A 169 18.17 9.91 1.59
CA ASP A 169 16.83 10.42 1.32
C ASP A 169 16.77 11.94 1.57
N PRO A 170 16.35 12.77 0.59
CA PRO A 170 16.01 12.40 -0.79
C PRO A 170 17.27 12.11 -1.65
N PRO A 171 17.15 11.30 -2.73
CA PRO A 171 18.25 11.10 -3.69
C PRO A 171 18.59 12.40 -4.43
N ASP A 172 17.61 13.28 -4.65
CA ASP A 172 17.79 14.61 -5.26
C ASP A 172 17.56 15.73 -4.25
N VAL A 173 18.63 16.38 -3.83
CA VAL A 173 18.62 17.35 -2.73
C VAL A 173 18.60 18.75 -3.28
N ILE A 174 17.57 19.51 -2.88
CA ILE A 174 17.52 20.95 -3.17
C ILE A 174 18.59 21.64 -2.32
N ILE A 175 19.41 22.49 -2.94
CA ILE A 175 20.49 23.23 -2.25
C ILE A 175 19.95 23.93 -1.00
N GLY A 176 20.54 23.63 0.16
CA GLY A 176 20.14 24.19 1.46
C GLY A 176 19.06 23.41 2.22
N GLN A 177 18.59 22.26 1.70
CA GLN A 177 17.73 21.33 2.43
C GLN A 177 18.54 20.25 3.18
N ASN A 178 17.87 19.57 4.11
CA ASN A 178 18.45 18.48 4.88
C ASN A 178 18.32 17.16 4.12
N VAL A 179 19.35 16.33 4.25
CA VAL A 179 19.46 14.98 3.71
C VAL A 179 19.57 14.03 4.89
N THR A 180 18.73 13.01 4.91
CA THR A 180 18.79 11.96 5.91
C THR A 180 19.49 10.76 5.29
N VAL A 181 20.65 10.39 5.84
CA VAL A 181 21.36 9.18 5.43
C VAL A 181 21.01 8.09 6.43
N ALA A 182 20.52 6.96 5.94
CA ALA A 182 20.20 5.79 6.75
C ALA A 182 21.12 4.62 6.35
N MET A 183 21.74 3.98 7.34
CA MET A 183 22.53 2.77 7.16
C MET A 183 21.88 1.63 7.93
N VAL A 184 21.46 0.59 7.22
CA VAL A 184 20.91 -0.63 7.81
C VAL A 184 22.04 -1.63 7.98
N VAL A 185 22.29 -2.05 9.21
CA VAL A 185 23.30 -3.06 9.54
C VAL A 185 22.61 -4.32 10.03
N THR A 186 22.92 -5.45 9.40
CA THR A 186 22.32 -6.76 9.66
C THR A 186 23.40 -7.74 10.12
N ASN A 187 23.13 -8.44 11.22
CA ASN A 187 23.96 -9.55 11.66
C ASN A 187 23.61 -10.82 10.83
N THR A 188 24.47 -11.12 9.86
CA THR A 188 24.47 -12.35 9.06
C THR A 188 25.30 -13.48 9.70
N GLY A 189 25.97 -13.21 10.82
CA GLY A 189 26.64 -14.18 11.66
C GLY A 189 25.66 -15.07 12.42
N LEU A 190 26.17 -16.13 13.05
CA LEU A 190 25.36 -17.17 13.71
C LEU A 190 25.13 -16.91 15.20
N GLU A 191 25.84 -15.93 15.76
CA GLU A 191 25.84 -15.61 17.18
C GLU A 191 25.70 -14.09 17.39
N LEU A 192 25.55 -13.68 18.64
CA LEU A 192 25.41 -12.28 19.04
C LEU A 192 26.69 -11.48 18.70
N ILE A 193 26.55 -10.41 17.92
CA ILE A 193 27.61 -9.41 17.71
C ILE A 193 27.30 -8.21 18.58
N LYS A 194 28.26 -7.81 19.42
CA LYS A 194 28.10 -6.73 20.39
C LYS A 194 28.65 -5.41 19.88
N ASP A 195 28.16 -4.33 20.46
CA ASP A 195 28.64 -2.96 20.23
C ASP A 195 28.69 -2.60 18.74
N VAL A 196 27.66 -3.00 17.97
CA VAL A 196 27.59 -2.67 16.55
C VAL A 196 27.32 -1.19 16.40
N SER A 197 28.24 -0.48 15.74
CA SER A 197 28.13 0.94 15.46
C SER A 197 28.73 1.28 14.10
N PRO A 198 28.12 2.21 13.34
CA PRO A 198 28.70 2.68 12.09
C PRO A 198 29.89 3.61 12.36
N ASN A 199 30.88 3.61 11.46
CA ASN A 199 31.95 4.58 11.47
C ASN A 199 31.48 5.94 10.94
N ALA A 200 32.32 6.96 11.12
CA ALA A 200 32.08 8.29 10.60
C ALA A 200 31.82 8.26 9.09
N LEU A 201 30.72 8.87 8.66
CA LEU A 201 30.36 8.96 7.26
C LEU A 201 31.39 9.82 6.51
N THR A 202 31.95 9.27 5.44
CA THR A 202 32.84 9.98 4.54
C THR A 202 32.03 10.57 3.39
N VAL A 203 31.98 11.90 3.32
CA VAL A 203 31.26 12.64 2.28
C VAL A 203 32.24 13.20 1.24
N THR A 204 31.98 12.95 -0.04
CA THR A 204 32.81 13.44 -1.14
C THR A 204 31.95 14.23 -2.14
N PRO A 205 32.28 15.49 -2.46
CA PRO A 205 33.34 16.32 -1.87
C PRO A 205 33.04 16.80 -0.45
N ALA A 206 34.05 16.83 0.42
CA ALA A 206 33.89 17.24 1.82
C ALA A 206 33.46 18.72 1.98
N SER A 207 33.70 19.56 0.97
CA SER A 207 33.28 20.97 0.95
C SER A 207 31.76 21.16 0.80
N ALA A 208 31.03 20.09 0.46
CA ALA A 208 29.58 20.15 0.31
C ALA A 208 28.82 20.10 1.65
N VAL A 209 29.48 19.73 2.75
CA VAL A 209 28.83 19.59 4.06
C VAL A 209 28.81 20.92 4.81
N VAL A 210 27.61 21.42 5.13
CA VAL A 210 27.39 22.64 5.92
C VAL A 210 27.26 22.30 7.42
N SER A 211 26.51 21.25 7.74
CA SER A 211 26.35 20.72 9.09
C SER A 211 26.01 19.23 9.09
N SER A 212 26.35 18.53 10.18
CA SER A 212 26.09 17.11 10.37
C SER A 212 25.65 16.80 11.80
N SER A 213 24.70 15.88 11.99
CA SER A 213 24.36 15.29 13.29
C SER A 213 25.13 13.99 13.54
N PRO A 214 25.36 13.59 14.81
CA PRO A 214 25.88 12.25 15.12
C PRO A 214 24.83 11.19 14.77
N HIS A 215 25.26 9.96 14.47
CA HIS A 215 24.30 8.89 14.23
C HIS A 215 23.49 8.54 15.47
N PHE A 216 22.25 8.14 15.24
CA PHE A 216 21.38 7.54 16.24
C PHE A 216 20.86 6.18 15.72
N PRO A 217 20.84 5.12 16.54
CA PRO A 217 21.38 4.98 17.90
C PRO A 217 22.93 4.96 17.96
N SER A 218 23.54 5.03 19.15
CA SER A 218 25.01 5.12 19.29
C SER A 218 25.73 3.79 19.09
N ALA A 219 25.22 2.69 19.66
CA ALA A 219 25.69 1.33 19.46
C ALA A 219 24.58 0.37 19.88
N VAL A 220 24.47 -0.77 19.21
CA VAL A 220 23.42 -1.78 19.47
C VAL A 220 24.02 -3.18 19.38
N ASP A 221 23.58 -4.07 20.27
CA ASP A 221 23.91 -5.50 20.20
C ASP A 221 22.91 -6.19 19.26
N LEU A 222 23.40 -6.94 18.27
CA LEU A 222 22.56 -7.60 17.26
C LEU A 222 22.62 -9.12 17.41
N ILE A 223 21.47 -9.78 17.62
CA ILE A 223 21.38 -11.24 17.51
C ILE A 223 21.43 -11.68 16.03
N SER A 224 21.69 -12.96 15.78
CA SER A 224 21.70 -13.51 14.41
C SER A 224 20.39 -13.23 13.67
N GLY A 225 20.48 -12.62 12.49
CA GLY A 225 19.36 -12.22 11.65
C GLY A 225 18.67 -10.90 12.03
N GLU A 226 19.12 -10.23 13.09
CA GLU A 226 18.61 -8.92 13.48
C GLU A 226 19.26 -7.80 12.67
N SER A 227 18.46 -6.76 12.37
CA SER A 227 18.89 -5.57 11.66
C SER A 227 18.57 -4.33 12.48
N VAL A 228 19.47 -3.34 12.45
CA VAL A 228 19.26 -2.01 13.03
C VAL A 228 19.55 -0.95 11.98
N MET A 229 18.81 0.15 12.07
CA MET A 229 19.01 1.33 11.21
C MET A 229 19.70 2.43 12.02
N PHE A 230 20.82 2.92 11.50
CA PHE A 230 21.52 4.09 12.00
C PHE A 230 21.26 5.27 11.07
N THR A 231 20.88 6.41 11.61
CA THR A 231 20.52 7.60 10.81
C THR A 231 21.42 8.79 11.12
N TRP A 232 21.79 9.55 10.10
CA TRP A 232 22.45 10.84 10.20
C TRP A 232 21.66 11.91 9.46
N ASP A 233 21.70 13.15 9.96
CA ASP A 233 21.17 14.32 9.27
C ASP A 233 22.32 15.18 8.78
N TYR A 234 22.33 15.47 7.48
CA TYR A 234 23.30 16.33 6.82
C TYR A 234 22.60 17.52 6.18
N THR A 235 23.22 18.70 6.25
CA THR A 235 22.82 19.85 5.43
C THR A 235 23.88 20.05 4.37
N LEU A 236 23.50 19.97 3.10
CA LEU A 236 24.41 20.04 1.97
C LEU A 236 24.33 21.38 1.21
N THR A 237 25.45 21.76 0.61
CA THR A 237 25.59 22.89 -0.33
C THR A 237 26.43 22.46 -1.52
N GLY A 238 26.19 23.03 -2.70
CA GLY A 238 26.87 22.64 -3.92
C GLY A 238 26.31 23.35 -5.16
N ASN A 239 26.80 22.95 -6.33
CA ASN A 239 26.24 23.40 -7.61
C ASN A 239 25.15 22.43 -8.09
N SER A 240 24.29 22.88 -9.01
CA SER A 240 23.31 21.98 -9.63
C SER A 240 23.97 20.93 -10.50
N GLY A 241 23.48 19.68 -10.43
CA GLY A 241 24.04 18.52 -11.12
C GLY A 241 25.33 17.97 -10.49
N GLU A 242 25.68 18.40 -9.28
CA GLU A 242 26.84 17.89 -8.55
C GLU A 242 26.45 16.67 -7.70
N ASP A 243 27.15 15.55 -7.92
CA ASP A 243 26.95 14.31 -7.18
C ASP A 243 27.75 14.33 -5.86
N ILE A 244 27.05 14.13 -4.75
CA ILE A 244 27.61 13.99 -3.41
C ILE A 244 27.55 12.53 -3.01
N THR A 245 28.71 11.90 -2.86
CA THR A 245 28.80 10.49 -2.44
C THR A 245 28.99 10.39 -0.93
N PHE A 246 28.14 9.60 -0.29
CA PHE A 246 28.25 9.18 1.10
C PHE A 246 28.84 7.78 1.16
N SER A 247 29.77 7.53 2.08
CA SER A 247 30.32 6.19 2.29
C SER A 247 30.65 5.91 3.75
N SER A 248 30.38 4.69 4.22
CA SER A 248 30.70 4.24 5.58
C SER A 248 30.78 2.71 5.65
N TRP A 249 31.18 2.19 6.80
CA TRP A 249 31.11 0.78 7.19
C TRP A 249 30.88 0.68 8.70
N ALA A 250 30.31 -0.42 9.16
CA ALA A 250 30.01 -0.68 10.56
C ALA A 250 30.99 -1.67 11.17
N THR A 251 31.28 -1.49 12.45
CA THR A 251 32.15 -2.36 13.25
C THR A 251 31.35 -2.94 14.40
N GLY A 252 31.63 -4.18 14.78
CA GLY A 252 31.13 -4.82 16.00
C GLY A 252 32.18 -5.72 16.62
N THR A 253 31.85 -6.38 17.72
CA THR A 253 32.74 -7.33 18.40
C THR A 253 32.05 -8.68 18.61
N PHE A 254 32.67 -9.75 18.12
CA PHE A 254 32.28 -11.13 18.38
C PHE A 254 33.40 -11.85 19.13
N ASN A 255 33.12 -12.42 20.32
CA ASN A 255 34.13 -13.14 21.13
C ASN A 255 35.48 -12.40 21.29
N SER A 256 35.42 -11.08 21.49
CA SER A 256 36.59 -10.18 21.61
C SER A 256 37.44 -10.03 20.34
N LEU A 257 36.92 -10.45 19.19
CA LEU A 257 37.47 -10.17 17.87
C LEU A 257 36.61 -9.09 17.17
N PRO A 258 37.23 -8.15 16.44
CA PRO A 258 36.49 -7.16 15.66
C PRO A 258 35.83 -7.82 14.45
N GLU A 259 34.60 -7.40 14.16
CA GLU A 259 33.83 -7.78 12.97
C GLU A 259 33.49 -6.53 12.17
N ASP A 260 33.74 -6.55 10.86
CA ASP A 260 33.54 -5.42 9.97
C ASP A 260 32.46 -5.73 8.92
N SER A 261 31.58 -4.76 8.67
CA SER A 261 30.65 -4.84 7.54
C SER A 261 31.35 -4.58 6.21
N ASN A 262 30.65 -4.85 5.10
CA ASN A 262 31.03 -4.28 3.82
C ASN A 262 31.02 -2.75 3.88
N VAL A 263 31.86 -2.14 3.03
CA VAL A 263 31.81 -0.71 2.76
C VAL A 263 30.57 -0.44 1.91
N VAL A 264 29.75 0.50 2.36
CA VAL A 264 28.54 0.94 1.68
C VAL A 264 28.71 2.38 1.22
N SER A 265 28.09 2.69 0.10
CA SER A 265 28.03 4.05 -0.41
C SER A 265 26.72 4.31 -1.12
N ASP A 266 26.25 5.54 -1.03
CA ASP A 266 25.11 6.03 -1.80
C ASP A 266 25.39 7.45 -2.31
N VAL A 267 24.72 7.85 -3.38
CA VAL A 267 24.93 9.13 -4.06
C VAL A 267 23.67 9.96 -3.99
N SER A 268 23.82 11.24 -3.67
CA SER A 268 22.76 12.23 -3.78
C SER A 268 23.15 13.32 -4.77
N THR A 269 22.25 13.68 -5.67
CA THR A 269 22.49 14.73 -6.67
C THR A 269 21.94 16.06 -6.18
N MET A 270 22.70 17.14 -6.34
CA MET A 270 22.27 18.48 -5.95
C MET A 270 21.46 19.12 -7.07
N ARG A 271 20.30 19.70 -6.74
CA ARG A 271 19.46 20.43 -7.70
C ARG A 271 19.15 21.85 -7.25
N LEU A 272 19.10 22.76 -8.22
CA LEU A 272 18.47 24.05 -8.05
C LEU A 272 16.95 23.88 -8.00
N PRO A 273 16.22 24.75 -7.28
CA PRO A 273 14.75 24.79 -7.33
C PRO A 273 14.16 25.02 -8.74
N THR A 274 15.00 25.37 -9.73
CA THR A 274 14.61 25.75 -11.09
C THR A 274 14.87 24.68 -12.16
N ASP A 275 15.57 23.59 -11.84
CA ASP A 275 16.11 22.64 -12.84
C ASP A 275 15.13 21.52 -13.23
N GLY A 276 13.89 21.89 -13.54
CA GLY A 276 12.81 20.99 -13.94
C GLY A 276 12.50 21.01 -15.44
N GLY A 277 13.50 21.06 -16.32
CA GLY A 277 13.25 21.02 -17.77
C GLY A 277 14.48 20.65 -18.61
N ASP A 278 14.31 19.66 -19.48
CA ASP A 278 15.16 19.31 -20.63
C ASP A 278 16.40 18.40 -20.42
N VAL A 279 16.23 17.15 -19.98
CA VAL A 279 16.99 15.99 -20.53
C VAL A 279 16.14 14.70 -20.44
N PRO A 280 16.04 13.86 -21.48
CA PRO A 280 15.30 12.60 -21.42
C PRO A 280 16.23 11.42 -21.10
N ASP A 281 16.22 10.97 -19.84
CA ASP A 281 16.49 9.56 -19.50
C ASP A 281 15.16 8.89 -19.09
N PRO A 282 15.00 7.57 -19.30
CA PRO A 282 13.75 6.87 -19.00
C PRO A 282 13.64 6.66 -17.49
N ASP A 283 13.29 7.75 -16.81
CA ASP A 283 13.08 7.81 -15.39
C ASP A 283 11.74 7.12 -15.08
N ILE A 284 11.80 5.93 -14.48
CA ILE A 284 10.62 5.35 -13.82
C ILE A 284 10.47 6.10 -12.50
N LEU A 285 9.96 7.34 -12.60
CA LEU A 285 9.52 8.15 -11.47
C LEU A 285 8.38 7.38 -10.77
N ALA A 286 8.71 6.77 -9.65
CA ALA A 286 7.73 6.09 -8.81
C ALA A 286 6.73 7.12 -8.23
N ASP A 287 5.45 6.83 -8.44
CA ASP A 287 4.25 7.35 -7.77
C ASP A 287 3.87 8.86 -7.92
N GLU A 288 4.72 9.75 -8.44
CA GLU A 288 4.35 11.18 -8.67
C GLU A 288 4.06 11.58 -10.13
N LEU A 289 4.40 10.75 -11.12
CA LEU A 289 4.05 11.03 -12.53
C LEU A 289 2.57 10.81 -12.85
N LEU A 290 1.80 10.16 -11.98
CA LEU A 290 0.36 10.04 -12.19
C LEU A 290 -0.32 11.32 -11.70
N ALA A 291 -0.72 12.15 -12.67
CA ALA A 291 -1.66 13.25 -12.55
C ALA A 291 -3.03 12.77 -12.04
N ARG A 292 -3.08 12.29 -10.80
CA ARG A 292 -4.28 11.72 -10.19
C ARG A 292 -5.19 12.86 -9.69
N PRO A 293 -6.42 13.00 -10.21
CA PRO A 293 -7.38 13.93 -9.64
C PRO A 293 -7.71 13.53 -8.21
N GLN A 294 -7.91 14.53 -7.34
CA GLN A 294 -8.41 14.32 -6.00
C GLN A 294 -9.93 14.57 -5.97
N LEU A 295 -10.65 13.76 -5.21
CA LEU A 295 -12.11 13.86 -5.08
C LEU A 295 -12.46 14.33 -3.68
N PHE A 296 -13.45 15.22 -3.53
CA PHE A 296 -13.91 15.72 -2.22
C PHE A 296 -15.43 15.70 -2.16
N PHE A 297 -16.03 14.96 -1.23
CA PHE A 297 -17.46 14.66 -1.23
C PHE A 297 -18.32 15.70 -0.52
N VAL A 298 -19.59 15.76 -0.96
CA VAL A 298 -20.72 16.34 -0.23
C VAL A 298 -21.76 15.24 -0.05
N ILE A 299 -21.96 14.81 1.20
CA ILE A 299 -22.72 13.62 1.56
C ILE A 299 -23.82 14.00 2.57
N PRO A 300 -25.09 13.69 2.29
CA PRO A 300 -26.19 13.83 3.25
C PRO A 300 -26.11 12.77 4.34
N SER A 301 -26.62 13.09 5.52
CA SER A 301 -26.92 12.10 6.57
C SER A 301 -27.81 12.76 7.61
N SER A 302 -28.95 12.20 8.01
CA SER A 302 -29.62 11.08 7.36
C SER A 302 -30.18 11.48 6.00
N GLN A 303 -30.33 10.53 5.09
CA GLN A 303 -31.00 10.77 3.80
C GLN A 303 -32.52 10.84 3.91
N GLY A 304 -33.10 10.53 5.08
CA GLY A 304 -34.54 10.51 5.30
C GLY A 304 -35.30 9.49 4.44
N LYS A 305 -36.63 9.55 4.52
CA LYS A 305 -37.57 8.82 3.66
C LYS A 305 -38.70 9.78 3.31
N SER A 306 -38.62 10.37 2.11
CA SER A 306 -39.59 11.37 1.64
C SER A 306 -40.08 11.02 0.23
N ALA A 307 -41.31 11.43 -0.09
CA ALA A 307 -41.91 11.26 -1.42
C ALA A 307 -41.79 12.51 -2.30
N ASN A 308 -41.35 13.65 -1.74
CA ASN A 308 -41.32 14.95 -2.41
C ASN A 308 -40.06 15.78 -2.08
N ALA A 309 -39.03 15.18 -1.49
CA ALA A 309 -37.81 15.88 -1.11
C ALA A 309 -36.58 15.16 -1.65
N GLU A 310 -35.50 15.91 -1.78
CA GLU A 310 -34.28 15.45 -2.45
C GLU A 310 -33.07 15.74 -1.55
N ALA A 311 -32.22 14.74 -1.36
CA ALA A 311 -30.97 14.86 -0.63
C ALA A 311 -29.86 15.35 -1.56
N LEU A 312 -29.05 16.32 -1.11
CA LEU A 312 -27.94 16.84 -1.91
C LEU A 312 -26.75 15.86 -1.86
N TRP A 313 -26.32 15.42 -3.03
CA TRP A 313 -25.17 14.55 -3.25
C TRP A 313 -24.19 15.17 -4.22
N GLY A 314 -22.92 14.86 -4.05
CA GLY A 314 -21.95 15.17 -5.08
C GLY A 314 -20.52 15.09 -4.60
N LEU A 315 -19.63 15.59 -5.45
CA LEU A 315 -18.22 15.73 -5.13
C LEU A 315 -17.58 16.85 -5.96
N ASN A 316 -16.47 17.38 -5.46
CA ASN A 316 -15.57 18.25 -6.17
C ASN A 316 -14.46 17.41 -6.79
N VAL A 317 -14.19 17.63 -8.08
CA VAL A 317 -13.04 17.06 -8.79
C VAL A 317 -11.95 18.12 -8.84
N VAL A 318 -10.83 17.83 -8.19
CA VAL A 318 -9.66 18.70 -8.13
C VAL A 318 -8.62 18.24 -9.12
N ASN A 319 -8.12 19.18 -9.90
CA ASN A 319 -7.05 18.97 -10.85
C ASN A 319 -5.72 19.48 -10.27
N PRO A 320 -4.79 18.57 -9.87
CA PRO A 320 -3.52 18.99 -9.28
C PRO A 320 -2.45 19.32 -10.33
N ILE A 321 -2.70 19.11 -11.62
CA ILE A 321 -1.72 19.43 -12.67
C ILE A 321 -1.95 20.82 -13.23
N ASN A 322 -0.89 21.45 -13.72
CA ASN A 322 -0.93 22.73 -14.40
C ASN A 322 -1.32 22.59 -15.88
N ALA A 323 -2.35 21.80 -16.17
CA ALA A 323 -2.94 21.64 -17.50
C ALA A 323 -4.41 21.25 -17.38
N ASP A 324 -5.20 21.57 -18.41
CA ASP A 324 -6.64 21.30 -18.41
C ASP A 324 -6.94 19.79 -18.41
N MET A 325 -7.80 19.37 -17.48
CA MET A 325 -8.29 18.01 -17.38
C MET A 325 -9.76 17.95 -17.79
N GLN A 326 -10.15 16.95 -18.58
CA GLN A 326 -11.52 16.79 -19.04
C GLN A 326 -12.20 15.64 -18.30
N VAL A 327 -13.32 15.91 -17.64
CA VAL A 327 -14.16 14.92 -16.96
C VAL A 327 -15.31 14.52 -17.88
N SER A 328 -15.36 13.24 -18.24
CA SER A 328 -16.37 12.68 -19.15
C SER A 328 -17.50 11.96 -18.41
N LYS A 329 -17.16 11.35 -17.27
CA LYS A 329 -18.09 10.56 -16.47
C LYS A 329 -17.66 10.54 -15.00
N LEU A 330 -18.65 10.50 -14.12
CA LEU A 330 -18.50 10.40 -12.68
C LEU A 330 -19.56 9.44 -12.14
N VAL A 331 -19.19 8.59 -11.19
CA VAL A 331 -20.09 7.62 -10.56
C VAL A 331 -19.92 7.67 -9.05
N ILE A 332 -21.01 7.85 -8.32
CA ILE A 332 -21.09 7.69 -6.87
C ILE A 332 -21.86 6.40 -6.58
N THR A 333 -21.21 5.44 -5.97
CA THR A 333 -21.82 4.18 -5.54
C THR A 333 -21.94 4.17 -4.03
N ALA A 334 -23.11 3.78 -3.53
CA ALA A 334 -23.38 3.68 -2.10
C ALA A 334 -23.88 2.27 -1.78
N PHE A 335 -23.33 1.60 -0.78
CA PHE A 335 -23.83 0.28 -0.37
C PHE A 335 -23.80 0.11 1.14
N ALA A 336 -24.81 -0.55 1.69
CA ALA A 336 -24.87 -0.85 3.11
C ALA A 336 -24.52 -2.34 3.36
N PRO A 337 -23.56 -2.67 4.24
CA PRO A 337 -23.26 -4.06 4.59
C PRO A 337 -24.48 -4.73 5.24
N GLY A 338 -24.90 -5.89 4.73
CA GLY A 338 -26.09 -6.60 5.22
C GLY A 338 -27.41 -6.14 4.59
N ALA A 339 -27.38 -5.17 3.67
CA ALA A 339 -28.52 -4.79 2.84
C ALA A 339 -28.95 -5.95 1.92
N ASN A 340 -30.26 -6.12 1.78
CA ASN A 340 -30.85 -7.07 0.85
C ASN A 340 -31.22 -6.39 -0.49
N ASN A 341 -31.62 -7.15 -1.52
CA ASN A 341 -31.95 -6.60 -2.84
C ASN A 341 -33.10 -5.59 -2.86
N ASN A 342 -33.87 -5.49 -1.78
CA ASN A 342 -34.96 -4.52 -1.66
C ASN A 342 -34.49 -3.22 -0.95
N ASP A 343 -33.28 -3.19 -0.37
CA ASP A 343 -32.71 -2.01 0.28
C ASP A 343 -32.00 -1.12 -0.75
N LYS A 344 -32.80 -0.23 -1.35
CA LYS A 344 -32.34 0.68 -2.41
C LYS A 344 -32.08 2.05 -1.82
N LEU A 345 -30.83 2.51 -1.89
CA LEU A 345 -30.39 3.86 -1.54
C LEU A 345 -30.68 4.84 -2.66
N PHE A 346 -30.45 4.41 -3.90
CA PHE A 346 -30.87 5.11 -5.12
C PHE A 346 -31.85 4.21 -5.87
N GLU A 347 -33.14 4.53 -5.80
CA GLU A 347 -34.21 3.74 -6.41
C GLU A 347 -34.41 4.12 -7.88
N ARG A 348 -34.18 3.16 -8.79
CA ARG A 348 -34.44 3.34 -10.23
C ARG A 348 -35.92 3.09 -10.56
N GLY A 349 -36.80 4.03 -10.24
CA GLY A 349 -38.23 3.97 -10.59
C GLY A 349 -38.47 4.15 -12.10
N GLY A 350 -39.13 3.19 -12.77
CA GLY A 350 -39.53 3.34 -14.19
C GLY A 350 -38.40 3.50 -15.22
N GLY A 351 -37.13 3.36 -14.81
CA GLY A 351 -35.95 3.48 -15.69
C GLY A 351 -35.00 4.64 -15.38
N SER A 352 -35.36 5.60 -14.51
CA SER A 352 -34.48 6.72 -14.11
C SER A 352 -34.85 7.22 -12.70
N CYS A 353 -33.88 7.69 -11.92
CA CYS A 353 -34.18 8.46 -10.70
C CYS A 353 -34.63 9.88 -11.09
N VAL A 354 -35.33 10.56 -10.17
CA VAL A 354 -35.64 12.00 -10.28
C VAL A 354 -34.44 12.77 -9.74
N PHE A 355 -34.01 13.79 -10.49
CA PHE A 355 -32.84 14.60 -10.17
C PHE A 355 -33.16 16.08 -10.28
N ASN A 356 -32.54 16.84 -9.38
CA ASN A 356 -32.42 18.27 -9.52
C ASN A 356 -30.93 18.69 -9.48
N PRO A 357 -30.27 18.73 -10.65
CA PRO A 357 -28.87 19.13 -10.78
C PRO A 357 -28.59 20.55 -10.28
N VAL A 358 -27.50 20.67 -9.53
CA VAL A 358 -27.02 21.92 -8.91
C VAL A 358 -25.78 22.44 -9.64
N SER A 359 -24.86 21.55 -10.04
CA SER A 359 -23.63 21.88 -10.77
C SER A 359 -23.18 20.67 -11.60
N PRO A 360 -22.66 20.81 -12.84
CA PRO A 360 -22.14 22.02 -13.52
C PRO A 360 -23.18 22.96 -14.15
N ILE A 361 -24.43 22.54 -14.30
CA ILE A 361 -25.54 23.38 -14.75
C ILE A 361 -26.63 23.32 -13.67
N ALA A 362 -27.19 24.49 -13.32
CA ALA A 362 -28.32 24.57 -12.41
C ALA A 362 -29.62 24.34 -13.19
N GLY A 363 -30.42 23.33 -12.79
CA GLY A 363 -31.70 22.99 -13.43
C GLY A 363 -31.82 21.51 -13.82
N PRO A 364 -32.91 21.08 -14.47
CA PRO A 364 -33.18 19.69 -14.81
C PRO A 364 -32.27 19.21 -15.96
N ASP A 365 -31.03 18.90 -15.62
CA ASP A 365 -30.01 18.46 -16.56
C ASP A 365 -30.14 16.95 -16.84
N SER A 366 -30.10 16.57 -18.12
CA SER A 366 -30.22 15.18 -18.58
C SER A 366 -28.98 14.31 -18.30
N ASN A 367 -27.90 14.91 -17.80
CA ASN A 367 -26.60 14.26 -17.66
C ASN A 367 -26.48 13.37 -16.41
N TRP A 368 -27.32 13.60 -15.40
CA TRP A 368 -27.41 12.73 -14.22
C TRP A 368 -28.37 11.57 -14.49
N SER A 369 -27.96 10.37 -14.08
CA SER A 369 -28.67 9.12 -14.30
C SER A 369 -28.38 8.10 -13.19
N CYS A 370 -29.24 7.10 -13.06
CA CYS A 370 -29.03 5.94 -12.16
C CYS A 370 -28.83 4.68 -13.01
N PRO A 371 -27.59 4.33 -13.41
CA PRO A 371 -27.34 3.21 -14.31
C PRO A 371 -27.75 1.86 -13.69
N SER A 372 -27.56 1.70 -12.39
CA SER A 372 -28.02 0.57 -11.58
C SER A 372 -28.65 1.09 -10.29
N GLU A 373 -29.31 0.21 -9.55
CA GLU A 373 -29.63 0.49 -8.16
C GLU A 373 -28.34 0.84 -7.41
N ASN A 374 -28.44 1.75 -6.43
CA ASN A 374 -27.31 2.11 -5.57
C ASN A 374 -26.10 2.76 -6.29
N ALA A 375 -26.29 3.21 -7.53
CA ALA A 375 -25.31 3.99 -8.28
C ALA A 375 -25.93 5.26 -8.86
N LEU A 376 -25.32 6.40 -8.57
CA LEU A 376 -25.58 7.70 -9.17
C LEU A 376 -24.47 8.01 -10.19
N MET A 377 -24.83 8.45 -11.39
CA MET A 377 -23.86 8.71 -12.45
C MET A 377 -24.13 10.04 -13.13
N TRP A 378 -23.08 10.84 -13.27
CA TRP A 378 -23.06 11.97 -14.21
C TRP A 378 -22.25 11.55 -15.44
N GLN A 379 -22.79 11.77 -16.63
CA GLN A 379 -22.10 11.50 -17.89
C GLN A 379 -22.48 12.56 -18.93
N SER A 380 -21.52 13.00 -19.74
CA SER A 380 -21.74 13.95 -20.81
C SER A 380 -20.97 13.57 -22.07
N ASP A 381 -21.62 13.71 -23.23
CA ASP A 381 -20.98 13.57 -24.54
C ASP A 381 -20.04 14.74 -24.84
N THR A 382 -20.22 15.88 -24.16
CA THR A 382 -19.28 17.01 -24.14
C THR A 382 -18.61 17.08 -22.76
N PRO A 383 -17.36 16.61 -22.62
CA PRO A 383 -16.65 16.59 -21.34
C PRO A 383 -16.56 17.97 -20.69
N VAL A 384 -16.61 18.02 -19.35
CA VAL A 384 -16.42 19.25 -18.58
C VAL A 384 -14.94 19.47 -18.32
N THR A 385 -14.44 20.64 -18.69
CA THR A 385 -13.04 21.02 -18.45
C THR A 385 -12.85 21.55 -17.03
N VAL A 386 -11.92 20.95 -16.31
CA VAL A 386 -11.37 21.41 -15.02
C VAL A 386 -10.01 22.05 -15.32
N PRO A 387 -9.88 23.37 -15.15
CA PRO A 387 -8.61 24.06 -15.39
C PRO A 387 -7.48 23.49 -14.54
N GLY A 388 -6.24 23.73 -14.95
CA GLY A 388 -5.06 23.37 -14.14
C GLY A 388 -5.10 24.04 -12.76
N ASN A 389 -4.60 23.32 -11.74
CA ASN A 389 -4.55 23.78 -10.33
C ASN A 389 -5.90 24.28 -9.78
N SER A 390 -7.02 23.78 -10.32
CA SER A 390 -8.37 24.24 -10.00
C SER A 390 -9.31 23.08 -9.67
N THR A 391 -10.58 23.41 -9.42
CA THR A 391 -11.62 22.45 -9.03
C THR A 391 -12.94 22.74 -9.73
N LYS A 392 -13.71 21.69 -9.96
CA LYS A 392 -15.11 21.79 -10.42
C LYS A 392 -16.00 20.90 -9.56
N SER A 393 -17.15 21.44 -9.18
CA SER A 393 -18.16 20.73 -8.39
C SER A 393 -19.17 20.00 -9.30
N PHE A 394 -19.50 18.77 -8.93
CA PHE A 394 -20.54 17.96 -9.54
C PHE A 394 -21.56 17.64 -8.45
N LEU A 395 -22.66 18.37 -8.43
CA LEU A 395 -23.66 18.34 -7.37
C LEU A 395 -25.05 18.10 -7.97
N THR A 396 -25.85 17.26 -7.32
CA THR A 396 -27.25 17.02 -7.67
C THR A 396 -28.05 16.68 -6.43
N LYS A 397 -29.32 17.07 -6.42
CA LYS A 397 -30.26 16.57 -5.42
C LYS A 397 -30.97 15.34 -5.99
N VAL A 398 -31.07 14.29 -5.19
CA VAL A 398 -31.66 13.01 -5.57
C VAL A 398 -32.71 12.63 -4.54
N GLU A 399 -33.86 12.14 -5.02
CA GLU A 399 -34.88 11.56 -4.13
C GLU A 399 -34.25 10.42 -3.30
N PRO A 400 -34.42 10.41 -1.96
CA PRO A 400 -33.95 9.31 -1.13
C PRO A 400 -34.59 7.99 -1.57
N GLY A 401 -33.80 6.93 -1.58
CA GLY A 401 -34.31 5.59 -1.85
C GLY A 401 -35.28 5.06 -0.79
N LYS A 402 -35.65 3.78 -0.92
CA LYS A 402 -36.57 3.10 -0.01
C LYS A 402 -35.87 1.90 0.59
N PRO A 403 -35.33 1.98 1.83
CA PRO A 403 -34.90 0.79 2.55
C PRO A 403 -36.14 -0.06 2.83
N SER A 404 -35.98 -1.37 2.66
CA SER A 404 -37.06 -2.35 2.74
C SER A 404 -36.97 -3.11 4.06
N GLY A 405 -37.97 -2.88 4.91
CA GLY A 405 -37.97 -3.39 6.28
C GLY A 405 -37.88 -2.25 7.28
N THR A 406 -38.28 -2.51 8.52
CA THR A 406 -38.28 -1.54 9.61
C THR A 406 -36.88 -1.23 10.15
N ALA A 407 -35.82 -1.73 9.51
CA ALA A 407 -34.44 -1.56 9.94
C ALA A 407 -33.80 -0.39 9.20
N SER A 408 -33.33 0.60 9.94
CA SER A 408 -32.55 1.72 9.41
C SER A 408 -31.15 1.26 8.97
N LEU A 409 -30.58 1.92 7.97
CA LEU A 409 -29.23 1.67 7.47
C LEU A 409 -28.26 2.66 8.14
N GLU A 410 -27.63 2.24 9.23
CA GLU A 410 -26.71 3.09 10.01
C GLU A 410 -25.30 3.21 9.41
N SER A 411 -24.92 2.28 8.53
CA SER A 411 -23.62 2.29 7.87
C SER A 411 -23.78 2.09 6.36
N ILE A 412 -23.75 3.19 5.61
CA ILE A 412 -23.72 3.20 4.16
C ILE A 412 -22.32 3.60 3.74
N ILE A 413 -21.59 2.71 3.05
CA ILE A 413 -20.28 3.00 2.51
C ILE A 413 -20.46 3.72 1.17
N VAL A 414 -19.82 4.88 1.02
CA VAL A 414 -19.86 5.70 -0.19
C VAL A 414 -18.49 5.66 -0.88
N GLN A 415 -18.52 5.44 -2.18
CA GLN A 415 -17.36 5.47 -3.06
C GLN A 415 -17.68 6.32 -4.29
N GLY A 416 -16.71 7.12 -4.73
CA GLY A 416 -16.79 7.94 -5.94
C GLY A 416 -15.72 7.51 -6.92
N SER A 417 -16.06 7.50 -8.20
CA SER A 417 -15.14 7.22 -9.31
C SER A 417 -15.30 8.29 -10.38
N VAL A 418 -14.18 8.83 -10.88
CA VAL A 418 -14.14 9.81 -11.97
C VAL A 418 -13.41 9.21 -13.16
N PHE A 419 -13.89 9.54 -14.36
CA PHE A 419 -13.30 9.14 -15.64
C PHE A 419 -12.89 10.41 -16.38
N THR A 420 -11.59 10.58 -16.55
CA THR A 420 -10.98 11.74 -17.18
C THR A 420 -10.22 11.34 -18.43
N ASN A 421 -9.74 12.33 -19.19
CA ASN A 421 -8.77 12.12 -20.27
C ASN A 421 -7.44 11.51 -19.80
N LEU A 422 -7.14 11.54 -18.50
CA LEU A 422 -5.90 11.01 -17.89
C LEU A 422 -6.06 9.60 -17.32
N GLY A 423 -7.30 9.08 -17.21
CA GLY A 423 -7.57 7.76 -16.67
C GLY A 423 -8.83 7.70 -15.81
N SER A 424 -8.98 6.60 -15.08
CA SER A 424 -10.07 6.42 -14.12
C SER A 424 -9.50 6.37 -12.70
N PHE A 425 -10.12 7.13 -11.80
CA PHE A 425 -9.66 7.30 -10.43
C PHE A 425 -10.83 7.19 -9.46
N GLY A 426 -10.59 6.63 -8.27
CA GLY A 426 -11.61 6.44 -7.26
C GLY A 426 -11.18 6.91 -5.88
N LYS A 427 -12.17 7.27 -5.06
CA LYS A 427 -12.01 7.58 -3.63
C LYS A 427 -13.07 6.82 -2.84
N SER A 428 -12.65 6.18 -1.75
CA SER A 428 -13.49 5.37 -0.85
C SER A 428 -13.24 5.75 0.62
N GLY A 429 -14.00 5.15 1.53
CA GLY A 429 -13.82 5.34 2.98
C GLY A 429 -14.80 6.32 3.62
N TYR A 430 -15.79 6.79 2.87
CA TYR A 430 -16.84 7.68 3.37
C TYR A 430 -18.06 6.90 3.83
N GLN A 431 -18.78 7.46 4.79
CA GLN A 431 -19.99 6.86 5.34
C GLN A 431 -21.15 7.85 5.34
N SER A 432 -22.36 7.31 5.18
CA SER A 432 -23.64 8.00 5.33
C SER A 432 -24.59 7.08 6.11
N ALA A 433 -25.77 7.59 6.44
CA ALA A 433 -26.82 6.83 7.11
C ALA A 433 -28.19 7.16 6.53
N MET A 434 -29.12 6.21 6.59
CA MET A 434 -30.48 6.34 6.08
C MET A 434 -31.48 5.72 7.07
N SER A 435 -32.55 6.45 7.36
CA SER A 435 -33.59 5.96 8.26
C SER A 435 -34.58 5.04 7.52
N GLY A 436 -35.03 3.97 8.19
CA GLY A 436 -36.11 3.10 7.70
C GLY A 436 -37.51 3.73 7.78
N THR A 437 -37.64 4.79 8.58
CA THR A 437 -38.88 5.56 8.80
C THR A 437 -38.74 6.98 8.28
N SER A 438 -39.85 7.72 8.20
CA SER A 438 -39.81 9.16 7.92
C SER A 438 -38.90 9.87 8.91
N SER A 439 -37.92 10.62 8.39
CA SER A 439 -36.89 11.32 9.13
C SER A 439 -36.35 12.45 8.26
N SER A 440 -35.80 13.48 8.89
CA SER A 440 -35.26 14.67 8.24
C SER A 440 -34.06 14.37 7.34
N ILE A 441 -33.91 15.18 6.29
CA ILE A 441 -32.86 15.04 5.28
C ILE A 441 -31.81 16.09 5.55
N ILE A 442 -30.72 15.73 6.23
CA ILE A 442 -29.77 16.75 6.67
C ILE A 442 -28.60 16.85 5.69
N ASN A 443 -28.34 18.06 5.24
CA ASN A 443 -27.24 18.41 4.37
C ASN A 443 -26.44 19.60 4.91
N ILE A 444 -25.18 19.65 4.51
CA ILE A 444 -24.26 20.75 4.79
C ILE A 444 -23.60 21.19 3.49
N TYR A 445 -23.44 22.49 3.33
CA TYR A 445 -22.79 23.12 2.18
C TYR A 445 -22.51 24.61 2.46
N LEU A 446 -21.83 25.29 1.54
CA LEU A 446 -21.74 26.75 1.56
C LEU A 446 -22.87 27.39 0.77
N THR A 447 -23.28 28.59 1.15
CA THR A 447 -24.23 29.40 0.38
C THR A 447 -23.63 30.75 -0.05
N ASN A 448 -24.04 31.25 -1.21
CA ASN A 448 -23.80 32.64 -1.61
C ASN A 448 -24.87 33.61 -1.07
N ASN A 449 -25.97 33.09 -0.52
CA ASN A 449 -27.12 33.86 -0.08
C ASN A 449 -27.74 33.22 1.17
N THR A 450 -27.67 33.94 2.29
CA THR A 450 -28.17 33.49 3.59
C THR A 450 -29.69 33.56 3.73
N ALA A 451 -30.39 34.31 2.86
CA ALA A 451 -31.84 34.42 2.90
C ALA A 451 -32.58 33.26 2.22
N SER A 452 -31.92 32.53 1.32
CA SER A 452 -32.52 31.39 0.60
C SER A 452 -31.48 30.30 0.31
N PRO A 453 -30.87 29.70 1.34
CA PRO A 453 -29.75 28.78 1.16
C PRO A 453 -30.15 27.42 0.56
N ARG A 454 -31.45 27.06 0.55
CA ARG A 454 -31.93 25.80 -0.07
C ARG A 454 -32.06 25.88 -1.60
N ASN A 455 -32.00 27.09 -2.17
CA ASN A 455 -32.11 27.29 -3.62
C ASN A 455 -30.87 26.75 -4.34
N ASP A 456 -31.07 26.00 -5.43
CA ASP A 456 -30.00 25.32 -6.17
C ASP A 456 -28.90 26.28 -6.63
N ASN A 457 -29.27 27.48 -7.08
CA ASN A 457 -28.30 28.49 -7.56
C ASN A 457 -27.39 29.04 -6.45
N ASN A 458 -27.77 28.82 -5.19
CA ASN A 458 -27.06 29.37 -4.04
C ASN A 458 -26.13 28.36 -3.39
N ILE A 459 -26.31 27.06 -3.65
CA ILE A 459 -25.53 25.97 -3.07
C ILE A 459 -24.13 25.93 -3.69
N GLN A 460 -23.11 25.89 -2.83
CA GLN A 460 -21.71 25.84 -3.21
C GLN A 460 -20.96 24.78 -2.40
N SER A 461 -20.07 24.05 -3.07
CA SER A 461 -19.13 23.11 -2.46
C SER A 461 -17.66 23.47 -2.74
N SER A 462 -17.42 24.58 -3.43
CA SER A 462 -16.08 25.07 -3.73
C SER A 462 -16.09 26.58 -3.93
N ARG A 463 -14.95 27.24 -3.67
CA ARG A 463 -14.73 28.65 -3.99
C ARG A 463 -13.39 28.79 -4.70
N VAL A 464 -13.42 29.37 -5.89
CA VAL A 464 -12.24 29.60 -6.73
C VAL A 464 -11.98 31.08 -6.92
N GLY A 465 -10.75 31.45 -7.29
CA GLY A 465 -10.40 32.86 -7.55
C GLY A 465 -10.11 33.69 -6.31
N ILE A 466 -9.65 33.07 -5.22
CA ILE A 466 -9.39 33.79 -3.97
C ILE A 466 -8.02 34.47 -4.06
N LEU A 467 -7.97 35.80 -3.93
CA LEU A 467 -6.71 36.53 -3.94
C LEU A 467 -5.88 36.24 -2.68
N PRO A 468 -4.54 36.17 -2.76
CA PRO A 468 -3.68 35.94 -1.60
C PRO A 468 -3.81 37.08 -0.60
N ASN A 469 -3.73 36.75 0.70
CA ASN A 469 -3.85 37.73 1.79
C ASN A 469 -5.17 38.56 1.78
N SER A 470 -6.20 38.13 1.04
CA SER A 470 -7.51 38.77 1.04
C SER A 470 -8.39 38.21 2.17
N VAL A 471 -9.29 39.03 2.72
CA VAL A 471 -10.29 38.57 3.68
C VAL A 471 -11.50 38.06 2.90
N GLN A 472 -11.87 36.80 3.13
CA GLN A 472 -13.03 36.15 2.51
C GLN A 472 -14.12 35.92 3.55
N THR A 473 -15.36 36.10 3.14
CA THR A 473 -16.55 35.76 3.93
C THR A 473 -17.14 34.45 3.42
N PHE A 474 -17.39 33.52 4.34
CA PHE A 474 -18.01 32.23 4.09
C PHE A 474 -19.31 32.10 4.87
N HIS A 475 -20.31 31.46 4.27
CA HIS A 475 -21.60 31.17 4.88
C HIS A 475 -21.82 29.66 4.86
N ALA A 476 -21.58 29.00 5.99
CA ALA A 476 -21.76 27.56 6.15
C ALA A 476 -23.18 27.28 6.65
N VAL A 477 -23.89 26.40 5.95
CA VAL A 477 -25.31 26.10 6.22
C VAL A 477 -25.45 24.67 6.70
N LEU A 478 -26.22 24.49 7.77
CA LEU A 478 -26.80 23.21 8.18
C LEU A 478 -28.30 23.27 7.85
N ALA A 479 -28.75 22.49 6.88
CA ALA A 479 -30.13 22.55 6.39
C ALA A 479 -30.85 21.21 6.51
N ASP A 480 -32.13 21.27 6.87
CA ASP A 480 -33.08 20.20 6.58
C ASP A 480 -33.63 20.41 5.17
N MET A 481 -33.38 19.42 4.31
CA MET A 481 -33.80 19.40 2.92
C MET A 481 -35.18 18.77 2.76
N ASP A 482 -35.77 18.19 3.81
CA ASP A 482 -37.15 17.74 3.75
C ASP A 482 -38.12 18.92 3.60
N LEU A 483 -39.22 18.70 2.88
CA LEU A 483 -40.30 19.68 2.74
C LEU A 483 -41.45 19.38 3.71
N ASP A 484 -41.44 18.22 4.36
CA ASP A 484 -42.38 17.87 5.41
C ASP A 484 -41.96 18.47 6.76
N SER A 485 -42.88 19.17 7.42
CA SER A 485 -42.67 19.76 8.74
C SER A 485 -42.83 18.76 9.89
N SER A 486 -43.17 17.50 9.60
CA SER A 486 -43.39 16.45 10.60
C SER A 486 -42.09 15.82 11.10
N THR A 487 -41.00 15.98 10.36
CA THR A 487 -39.67 15.46 10.69
C THR A 487 -38.72 16.62 10.92
N THR A 488 -37.99 16.59 12.03
CA THR A 488 -37.06 17.68 12.38
C THR A 488 -35.73 17.11 12.86
N LEU A 489 -34.66 17.90 12.69
CA LEU A 489 -33.45 17.77 13.47
C LEU A 489 -33.68 18.38 14.86
N ASN A 490 -33.38 17.66 15.94
CA ASN A 490 -33.56 18.19 17.28
C ASN A 490 -32.65 19.41 17.51
N SER A 491 -33.06 20.30 18.42
CA SER A 491 -32.17 21.36 18.92
C SER A 491 -30.95 20.76 19.63
N GLY A 492 -29.86 21.51 19.70
CA GLY A 492 -28.60 21.01 20.24
C GLY A 492 -27.73 20.25 19.24
N ALA A 493 -28.11 20.21 17.96
CA ALA A 493 -27.26 19.71 16.89
C ALA A 493 -26.05 20.63 16.68
N GLN A 494 -24.92 20.08 16.29
CA GLN A 494 -23.67 20.80 16.11
C GLN A 494 -23.34 20.98 14.63
N LEU A 495 -22.92 22.19 14.27
CA LEU A 495 -22.24 22.50 13.02
C LEU A 495 -20.77 22.78 13.35
N ILE A 496 -19.88 21.97 12.79
CA ILE A 496 -18.44 22.01 13.05
C ILE A 496 -17.74 22.39 11.74
N ILE A 497 -17.00 23.50 11.74
CA ILE A 497 -16.28 24.01 10.57
C ILE A 497 -14.79 23.98 10.90
N ASN A 498 -14.03 23.16 10.18
CA ASN A 498 -12.57 23.11 10.28
C ASN A 498 -11.98 23.97 9.15
N VAL A 499 -11.51 25.15 9.52
CA VAL A 499 -10.81 26.08 8.63
C VAL A 499 -9.35 25.61 8.49
N PRO A 500 -8.85 25.40 7.26
CA PRO A 500 -7.55 24.78 7.04
C PRO A 500 -6.37 25.62 7.54
N LYS A 501 -5.22 24.97 7.76
CA LYS A 501 -3.97 25.62 8.16
C LYS A 501 -3.58 26.76 7.21
N GLY A 502 -2.93 27.79 7.76
CA GLY A 502 -2.50 28.98 7.02
C GLY A 502 -3.57 30.07 6.88
N TRP A 503 -4.85 29.74 7.06
CA TRP A 503 -5.93 30.75 7.13
C TRP A 503 -5.93 31.42 8.49
N THR A 504 -5.91 32.75 8.51
CA THR A 504 -5.76 33.55 9.73
C THR A 504 -6.95 34.49 9.94
N GLN A 505 -7.02 35.17 11.09
CA GLN A 505 -8.10 36.12 11.41
C GLN A 505 -9.51 35.53 11.24
N VAL A 506 -9.71 34.31 11.75
CA VAL A 506 -11.00 33.62 11.69
C VAL A 506 -11.94 34.23 12.72
N THR A 507 -13.01 34.90 12.26
CA THR A 507 -13.98 35.58 13.13
C THR A 507 -15.40 35.32 12.65
N VAL A 508 -16.27 34.89 13.56
CA VAL A 508 -17.70 34.73 13.28
C VAL A 508 -18.37 36.11 13.19
N THR A 509 -19.14 36.32 12.13
CA THR A 509 -19.83 37.60 11.86
C THR A 509 -21.34 37.51 12.01
N ASP A 510 -21.93 36.33 11.81
CA ASP A 510 -23.36 36.07 11.96
C ASP A 510 -23.57 34.60 12.33
N ASP A 511 -24.52 34.34 13.22
CA ASP A 511 -24.75 33.06 13.90
C ASP A 511 -26.25 32.68 13.90
N SER A 512 -26.98 33.09 12.87
CA SER A 512 -28.42 32.85 12.73
C SER A 512 -28.78 31.36 12.84
N GLY A 513 -29.64 31.03 13.80
CA GLY A 513 -30.09 29.65 14.09
C GLY A 513 -29.26 28.90 15.14
N PHE A 514 -28.27 29.55 15.77
CA PHE A 514 -27.39 28.95 16.76
C PHE A 514 -27.47 29.63 18.14
N VAL A 515 -27.20 28.87 19.20
CA VAL A 515 -27.21 29.34 20.59
C VAL A 515 -25.96 30.16 20.87
N GLY A 516 -26.14 31.48 20.90
CA GLY A 516 -25.04 32.42 21.16
C GLY A 516 -23.92 32.33 20.13
N THR A 517 -22.85 33.09 20.35
CA THR A 517 -21.76 33.16 19.37
C THR A 517 -20.96 31.87 19.34
N PRO A 518 -20.85 31.20 18.16
CA PRO A 518 -20.07 29.99 17.99
C PRO A 518 -18.63 30.14 18.47
N SER A 519 -18.14 29.12 19.17
CA SER A 519 -16.78 29.11 19.69
C SER A 519 -15.77 28.94 18.55
N VAL A 520 -14.68 29.72 18.57
CA VAL A 520 -13.54 29.59 17.65
C VAL A 520 -12.32 29.11 18.44
N THR A 521 -11.80 27.94 18.12
CA THR A 521 -10.66 27.31 18.80
C THR A 521 -9.54 27.05 17.80
N THR A 522 -8.33 27.50 18.09
CA THR A 522 -7.15 27.17 17.30
C THR A 522 -6.57 25.83 17.77
N LEU A 523 -6.38 24.89 16.84
CA LEU A 523 -5.84 23.55 17.11
C LEU A 523 -4.30 23.57 17.09
N GLY A 524 -3.68 22.49 17.61
CA GLY A 524 -2.21 22.37 17.73
C GLY A 524 -1.45 22.39 16.39
N ASP A 525 -2.14 22.15 15.27
CA ASP A 525 -1.62 22.22 13.91
C ASP A 525 -1.81 23.60 13.25
N THR A 526 -2.23 24.62 14.02
CA THR A 526 -2.57 26.00 13.59
C THR A 526 -3.83 26.15 12.75
N SER A 527 -4.61 25.09 12.53
CA SER A 527 -5.95 25.18 11.95
C SER A 527 -6.93 25.78 12.96
N ASN A 528 -8.07 26.30 12.49
CA ASN A 528 -9.10 26.88 13.37
C ASN A 528 -10.40 26.09 13.23
N GLN A 529 -11.02 25.76 14.36
CA GLN A 529 -12.29 25.07 14.43
C GLN A 529 -13.38 26.00 14.96
N ILE A 530 -14.49 26.09 14.24
CA ILE A 530 -15.70 26.82 14.67
C ILE A 530 -16.77 25.78 15.01
N ILE A 531 -17.35 25.88 16.20
CA ILE A 531 -18.45 25.00 16.63
C ILE A 531 -19.65 25.86 17.03
N GLY A 532 -20.76 25.66 16.32
CA GLY A 532 -22.08 26.20 16.69
C GLY A 532 -23.04 25.09 17.12
N VAL A 533 -23.94 25.42 18.05
CA VAL A 533 -25.00 24.52 18.52
C VAL A 533 -26.36 25.10 18.14
N THR A 534 -27.23 24.34 17.48
CA THR A 534 -28.55 24.84 17.02
C THR A 534 -29.45 25.24 18.18
N GLU A 535 -30.10 26.40 18.06
CA GLU A 535 -30.99 26.95 19.10
C GLU A 535 -32.36 26.27 19.13
N SER A 536 -32.92 26.04 17.96
CA SER A 536 -34.23 25.42 17.77
C SER A 536 -34.13 24.22 16.83
N PRO A 537 -35.14 23.33 16.81
CA PRO A 537 -35.19 22.27 15.83
C PRO A 537 -35.15 22.82 14.40
N LEU A 538 -34.51 22.10 13.48
CA LEU A 538 -34.53 22.44 12.05
C LEU A 538 -35.51 21.52 11.32
N GLY A 539 -36.29 22.04 10.38
CA GLY A 539 -37.31 21.32 9.60
C GLY A 539 -38.75 21.55 10.05
N ASP A 540 -39.06 22.57 10.87
CA ASP A 540 -40.41 22.80 11.41
C ASP A 540 -41.31 23.71 10.52
N ALA A 541 -40.94 23.88 9.25
CA ALA A 541 -41.48 24.83 8.26
C ALA A 541 -41.25 26.33 8.54
N THR A 542 -40.81 26.71 9.73
CA THR A 542 -40.42 28.09 10.04
C THR A 542 -38.91 28.26 10.15
N ASN A 543 -38.22 27.21 10.59
CA ASN A 543 -36.78 27.13 10.65
C ASN A 543 -36.31 25.86 9.94
N ASP A 544 -35.86 26.00 8.69
CA ASP A 544 -35.38 24.87 7.89
C ASP A 544 -33.86 24.78 7.85
N PHE A 545 -33.14 25.79 8.36
CA PHE A 545 -31.69 25.85 8.27
C PHE A 545 -31.08 26.79 9.31
N GLY A 546 -29.87 26.45 9.77
CA GLY A 546 -28.98 27.36 10.50
C GLY A 546 -27.82 27.78 9.62
N THR A 547 -27.39 29.05 9.70
CA THR A 547 -26.21 29.56 8.97
C THR A 547 -25.19 30.17 9.91
N ILE A 548 -23.93 29.71 9.85
CA ILE A 548 -22.78 30.40 10.44
C ILE A 548 -22.06 31.16 9.34
N SER A 549 -22.01 32.49 9.47
CA SER A 549 -21.18 33.34 8.63
C SER A 549 -19.91 33.71 9.35
N PHE A 550 -18.77 33.53 8.71
CA PHE A 550 -17.48 33.90 9.28
C PHE A 550 -16.56 34.51 8.23
N THR A 551 -15.63 35.33 8.68
CA THR A 551 -14.53 35.86 7.87
C THR A 551 -13.25 35.11 8.19
N ALA A 552 -12.42 34.89 7.17
CA ALA A 552 -11.08 34.36 7.30
C ALA A 552 -10.16 35.01 6.26
N ARG A 553 -8.92 35.30 6.65
CA ARG A 553 -7.88 35.80 5.76
C ARG A 553 -7.19 34.65 5.06
N ALA A 554 -7.19 34.70 3.73
CA ALA A 554 -6.50 33.75 2.88
C ALA A 554 -4.98 33.79 3.11
N PRO A 555 -4.29 32.66 3.04
CA PRO A 555 -2.83 32.57 3.08
C PRO A 555 -2.16 33.48 2.03
N ASN A 556 -0.94 33.92 2.33
CA ASN A 556 -0.10 34.63 1.37
C ASN A 556 0.74 33.61 0.59
N VAL A 557 0.35 33.33 -0.65
CA VAL A 557 0.96 32.31 -1.51
C VAL A 557 1.40 32.97 -2.82
N SER A 558 2.43 32.40 -3.46
CA SER A 558 3.01 32.88 -4.73
C SER A 558 2.72 31.95 -5.92
N SER A 559 1.93 30.90 -5.68
CA SER A 559 1.48 29.92 -6.66
C SER A 559 0.10 29.43 -6.25
N ASP A 560 -0.68 28.97 -7.22
CA ASP A 560 -2.03 28.46 -6.98
C ASP A 560 -2.00 27.31 -5.96
N GLN A 561 -2.77 27.47 -4.89
CA GLN A 561 -2.87 26.46 -3.84
C GLN A 561 -4.32 26.14 -3.52
N LEU A 562 -4.58 24.85 -3.36
CA LEU A 562 -5.90 24.31 -3.03
C LEU A 562 -5.92 23.92 -1.55
N TYR A 563 -6.93 24.40 -0.84
CA TYR A 563 -7.18 24.13 0.57
C TYR A 563 -8.52 23.42 0.72
N VAL A 564 -8.62 22.54 1.70
CA VAL A 564 -9.86 21.79 1.99
C VAL A 564 -10.39 22.24 3.34
N MET A 565 -11.58 22.82 3.34
CA MET A 565 -12.34 23.14 4.54
C MET A 565 -13.34 22.00 4.79
N TYR A 566 -13.27 21.38 5.96
CA TYR A 566 -14.22 20.35 6.34
C TYR A 566 -15.37 20.97 7.10
N VAL A 567 -16.59 20.77 6.61
CA VAL A 567 -17.82 21.16 7.31
C VAL A 567 -18.58 19.90 7.68
N LEU A 568 -18.80 19.71 8.98
CA LEU A 568 -19.33 18.50 9.57
C LEU A 568 -20.59 18.84 10.38
N GLY A 569 -21.55 17.92 10.38
CA GLY A 569 -22.74 18.01 11.21
C GLY A 569 -22.79 16.86 12.18
N GLN A 570 -23.39 17.10 13.35
CA GLN A 570 -23.72 16.05 14.29
C GLN A 570 -25.05 16.36 14.96
N GLY A 571 -25.92 15.36 15.10
CA GLY A 571 -27.15 15.54 15.84
C GLY A 571 -28.00 14.29 15.90
N THR A 572 -29.23 14.46 16.37
CA THR A 572 -30.26 13.43 16.36
C THR A 572 -31.56 14.01 15.79
N THR A 573 -32.26 13.24 14.97
CA THR A 573 -33.57 13.63 14.46
C THR A 573 -34.66 13.37 15.49
N SER A 574 -35.87 13.87 15.23
CA SER A 574 -37.06 13.62 16.06
C SER A 574 -37.43 12.13 16.18
N SER A 575 -36.94 11.28 15.28
CA SER A 575 -37.07 9.82 15.33
C SER A 575 -35.96 9.12 16.12
N ASN A 576 -35.15 9.87 16.87
CA ASN A 576 -33.95 9.40 17.59
C ASN A 576 -32.89 8.77 16.67
N PHE A 577 -32.83 9.19 15.41
CA PHE A 577 -31.84 8.71 14.45
C PHE A 577 -30.61 9.62 14.46
N SER A 578 -29.41 9.06 14.58
CA SER A 578 -28.16 9.82 14.56
C SER A 578 -27.82 10.31 13.15
N VAL A 579 -27.37 11.55 13.04
CA VAL A 579 -27.00 12.19 11.78
C VAL A 579 -25.56 12.68 11.80
N GLY A 580 -24.86 12.51 10.68
CA GLY A 580 -23.46 12.92 10.50
C GLY A 580 -23.16 13.38 9.07
N PRO A 581 -23.79 14.45 8.56
CA PRO A 581 -23.55 14.93 7.20
C PRO A 581 -22.14 15.53 7.08
N LEU A 582 -21.58 15.48 5.87
CA LEU A 582 -20.22 15.92 5.57
C LEU A 582 -20.19 16.73 4.28
N ALA A 583 -19.48 17.85 4.29
CA ALA A 583 -19.07 18.56 3.09
C ALA A 583 -17.58 18.88 3.13
N GLU A 584 -16.85 18.37 2.14
CA GLU A 584 -15.45 18.72 1.89
C GLU A 584 -15.42 19.87 0.88
N VAL A 585 -15.27 21.10 1.39
CA VAL A 585 -15.33 22.32 0.60
C VAL A 585 -13.93 22.70 0.11
N VAL A 586 -13.78 22.84 -1.21
CA VAL A 586 -12.47 23.16 -1.80
C VAL A 586 -12.32 24.67 -2.01
N LEU A 587 -11.21 25.24 -1.54
CA LEU A 587 -10.86 26.65 -1.69
C LEU A 587 -9.59 26.78 -2.55
N GLN A 588 -9.67 27.47 -3.68
CA GLN A 588 -8.51 27.79 -4.50
C GLN A 588 -8.06 29.23 -4.23
N VAL A 589 -6.81 29.38 -3.81
CA VAL A 589 -6.13 30.67 -3.65
C VAL A 589 -5.17 30.85 -4.82
N ASP A 590 -5.39 31.91 -5.61
CA ASP A 590 -4.65 32.19 -6.84
C ASP A 590 -3.37 32.95 -6.49
N GLY A 591 -2.20 32.35 -6.68
CA GLY A 591 -0.94 32.87 -6.15
C GLY A 591 -0.11 33.75 -7.07
#